data_AF-A0A833ZNG5-F1
#
_entry.id   AF-A0A833ZNG5-F1
#
_cell.length_a   1.000
_cell.length_b   1.000
_cell.length_c   1.000
_cell.angle_alpha   90.00
_cell.angle_beta   90.00
_cell.angle_gamma   90.00
#
_symmetry.space_group_name_H-M   'P 1'
#
loop_
_entity.id
_entity.type
_entity.pdbx_description
1 polymer ?
#
loop_
_entity_poly.entity_id
_entity_poly.type
_entity_poly.pdbx_seq_one_letter_code
_entity_poly.pdbx_strand_id
1 'polypeptide(L)'
;MPSFKRISVYKGACAWCYRICNNKQIVEIITTKALHAFQGYSNNQPFRFQSLTIFLRDESVNKMNIGNEYKIIGIPTCVKTLQTSVCIEANSVTFCSPKVPSGISDNFRCLLSLTASSCWKFTAILTSAFASHIVPPGTYNLLKLCLLMSLVQTRDFNKEVEDCLDILIVTSDSLLVDRNNYGTGAVSIQAGSALLAKGGICFIGDLASHKKDKLEQLQSVMESRSITVYIPGKKSGDDIDQQMTFPIQCSFWSFIDMDSSSRKNMQKTNTLIGQMDCSLIPANLVEAFGLLINCNESSPCHTLLPTVQHTLKKAIDPEGLLYLASKQFTTEDFEKLLAFAKNLNVEFSLEAERMIHGYYLASRRIRTDSKCGSKLSASALKYLGHCILCFSKCSISI
;
A
#
# COMPACT_ATOMS: atom_id res chain seq x y z
N MET A 1 38.99 -12.15 35.35
CA MET A 1 37.65 -11.57 35.61
C MET A 1 36.69 -12.12 34.56
N PRO A 2 35.51 -12.61 34.96
CA PRO A 2 34.62 -13.34 34.06
C PRO A 2 34.01 -12.37 33.03
N SER A 3 34.16 -12.72 31.75
CA SER A 3 33.58 -12.01 30.63
C SER A 3 32.06 -12.19 30.65
N PHE A 4 31.35 -11.22 31.22
CA PHE A 4 29.89 -11.11 31.07
C PHE A 4 29.56 -10.99 29.58
N LYS A 5 29.18 -12.10 28.94
CA LYS A 5 28.52 -12.08 27.63
C LYS A 5 27.16 -11.42 27.83
N ARG A 6 27.07 -10.11 27.58
CA ARG A 6 25.80 -9.38 27.55
C ARG A 6 24.96 -9.96 26.41
N ILE A 7 23.87 -10.64 26.76
CA ILE A 7 22.85 -11.06 25.80
C ILE A 7 22.01 -9.82 25.49
N SER A 8 21.98 -9.43 24.22
CA SER A 8 21.15 -8.30 23.77
C SER A 8 19.89 -8.84 23.11
N VAL A 9 18.73 -8.38 23.59
CA VAL A 9 17.42 -8.73 23.03
C VAL A 9 16.91 -7.53 22.26
N TYR A 10 16.72 -7.69 20.95
CA TYR A 10 16.11 -6.68 20.10
C TYR A 10 14.69 -7.12 19.74
N LYS A 11 13.70 -6.31 20.11
CA LYS A 11 12.30 -6.51 19.77
C LYS A 11 11.90 -5.46 18.73
N GLY A 12 11.33 -5.91 17.61
CA GLY A 12 10.88 -5.02 16.54
C GLY A 12 12.01 -4.57 15.62
N ALA A 13 12.56 -5.50 14.86
CA ALA A 13 13.56 -5.25 13.83
C ALA A 13 13.03 -5.70 12.46
N CYS A 14 13.11 -4.83 11.45
CA CYS A 14 12.74 -5.15 10.08
C CYS A 14 13.98 -5.38 9.23
N ALA A 15 14.03 -6.50 8.51
CA ALA A 15 15.12 -6.79 7.58
C ALA A 15 14.94 -5.96 6.30
N TRP A 16 16.01 -5.27 5.89
CA TRP A 16 16.01 -4.43 4.68
C TRP A 16 16.96 -4.96 3.59
N CYS A 17 18.05 -5.64 3.95
CA CYS A 17 19.00 -6.20 3.00
C CYS A 17 19.62 -7.49 3.55
N TYR A 18 19.96 -8.45 2.67
CA TYR A 18 20.78 -9.59 3.07
C TYR A 18 21.77 -10.03 1.99
N ARG A 19 22.85 -10.69 2.42
CA ARG A 19 23.85 -11.34 1.57
C ARG A 19 24.11 -12.76 2.09
N ILE A 20 24.11 -13.75 1.22
CA ILE A 20 24.41 -15.16 1.55
C ILE A 20 25.81 -15.48 1.05
N CYS A 21 26.68 -15.97 1.93
CA CYS A 21 28.03 -16.46 1.59
C CYS A 21 28.35 -17.69 2.47
N ASN A 22 28.52 -18.87 1.87
CA ASN A 22 28.97 -20.12 2.51
C ASN A 22 28.55 -20.31 3.98
N ASN A 23 27.34 -20.81 4.21
CA ASN A 23 26.72 -21.09 5.53
C ASN A 23 26.61 -19.89 6.48
N LYS A 24 26.82 -18.67 6.00
CA LYS A 24 26.61 -17.43 6.74
C LYS A 24 25.71 -16.51 5.94
N GLN A 25 24.71 -15.96 6.60
CA GLN A 25 23.88 -14.91 6.04
C GLN A 25 24.07 -13.64 6.86
N ILE A 26 24.36 -12.55 6.16
CA ILE A 26 24.48 -11.22 6.74
C ILE A 26 23.17 -10.50 6.44
N VAL A 27 22.51 -9.97 7.47
CA VAL A 27 21.25 -9.23 7.35
C VAL A 27 21.43 -7.85 7.96
N GLU A 28 20.98 -6.81 7.26
CA GLU A 28 20.85 -5.48 7.84
C GLU A 28 19.42 -5.24 8.30
N ILE A 29 19.28 -4.80 9.55
CA ILE A 29 18.00 -4.49 10.16
C ILE A 29 17.90 -3.02 10.57
N ILE A 30 16.67 -2.52 10.60
CA ILE A 30 16.31 -1.23 11.19
C ILE A 30 15.31 -1.45 12.33
N THR A 31 15.29 -0.55 13.32
CA THR A 31 14.28 -0.59 14.38
C THR A 31 12.89 -0.25 13.82
N THR A 32 11.84 -0.89 14.32
CA THR A 32 10.44 -0.55 13.97
C THR A 32 10.09 0.88 14.33
N LYS A 33 10.79 1.51 15.28
CA LYS A 33 10.64 2.95 15.55
C LYS A 33 10.98 3.83 14.34
N ALA A 34 11.86 3.34 13.45
CA ALA A 34 12.18 4.01 12.20
C ALA A 34 10.98 4.05 11.24
N LEU A 35 10.05 3.09 11.36
CA LEU A 35 8.87 3.05 10.51
C LEU A 35 7.91 4.22 10.79
N HIS A 36 7.90 4.76 12.02
CA HIS A 36 7.13 5.98 12.33
C HIS A 36 7.58 7.19 11.50
N ALA A 37 8.85 7.25 11.08
CA ALA A 37 9.31 8.32 10.20
C ALA A 37 8.69 8.22 8.78
N PHE A 38 8.25 7.03 8.35
CA PHE A 38 7.53 6.86 7.09
C PHE A 38 6.03 7.18 7.19
N GLN A 39 5.48 7.40 8.39
CA GLN A 39 4.05 7.70 8.60
C GLN A 39 3.68 9.15 8.28
N GLY A 40 4.61 9.97 7.78
CA GLY A 40 4.36 11.35 7.35
C GLY A 40 4.12 12.35 8.49
N TYR A 41 3.89 11.88 9.72
CA TYR A 41 3.85 12.69 10.93
C TYR A 41 5.21 12.63 11.63
N SER A 42 6.14 13.49 11.23
CA SER A 42 7.27 13.82 12.08
C SER A 42 7.33 15.33 12.24
N ASN A 43 7.34 15.81 13.49
CA ASN A 43 7.89 17.11 13.85
C ASN A 43 9.15 17.35 13.01
N ASN A 44 9.29 18.56 12.44
CA ASN A 44 10.26 19.05 11.43
C ASN A 44 11.78 18.77 11.65
N GLN A 45 12.16 17.75 12.40
CA GLN A 45 13.53 17.34 12.64
C GLN A 45 13.93 16.20 11.70
N PRO A 46 15.08 16.31 11.01
CA PRO A 46 15.61 15.21 10.23
C PRO A 46 16.08 14.08 11.16
N PHE A 47 15.44 12.93 11.08
CA PHE A 47 15.86 11.73 11.82
C PHE A 47 16.76 10.86 10.94
N ARG A 48 17.88 10.38 11.50
CA ARG A 48 18.72 9.34 10.88
C ARG A 48 18.62 8.09 11.72
N PHE A 49 18.25 6.99 11.09
CA PHE A 49 18.26 5.67 11.72
C PHE A 49 19.53 4.94 11.34
N GLN A 50 20.21 4.40 12.33
CA GLN A 50 21.35 3.53 12.12
C GLN A 50 20.85 2.10 11.89
N SER A 51 21.28 1.48 10.79
CA SER A 51 21.06 0.05 10.57
C SER A 51 22.04 -0.76 11.43
N LEU A 52 21.64 -1.99 11.75
CA LEU A 52 22.45 -2.92 12.53
C LEU A 52 22.66 -4.20 11.75
N THR A 53 23.92 -4.65 11.69
CA THR A 53 24.31 -5.86 10.96
C THR A 53 24.17 -7.08 11.86
N ILE A 54 23.50 -8.11 11.33
CA ILE A 54 23.26 -9.39 12.00
C ILE A 54 23.90 -10.51 11.18
N PHE A 55 24.64 -11.37 11.87
CA PHE A 55 25.15 -12.62 11.33
C PHE A 55 24.25 -13.77 11.76
N LEU A 56 23.70 -14.47 10.78
CA LEU A 56 23.01 -15.75 10.92
C LEU A 56 23.97 -16.88 10.54
N ARG A 57 24.01 -17.93 11.35
CA ARG A 57 24.83 -19.15 11.15
C ARG A 57 24.01 -20.41 11.26
N ASP A 58 24.51 -21.48 10.65
CA ASP A 58 23.99 -22.84 10.77
C ASP A 58 22.48 -22.90 10.48
N GLU A 59 21.68 -23.40 11.41
CA GLU A 59 20.22 -23.54 11.27
C GLU A 59 19.46 -22.22 11.20
N SER A 60 20.10 -21.07 11.45
CA SER A 60 19.45 -19.76 11.38
C SER A 60 19.53 -19.09 10.01
N VAL A 61 20.31 -19.66 9.08
CA VAL A 61 20.40 -19.20 7.70
C VAL A 61 19.04 -19.36 7.02
N ASN A 62 18.64 -18.35 6.23
CA ASN A 62 17.37 -18.23 5.51
C ASN A 62 16.11 -18.14 6.39
N LYS A 63 16.23 -17.92 7.70
CA LYS A 63 15.05 -17.68 8.58
C LYS A 63 14.48 -16.26 8.47
N MET A 64 15.21 -15.33 7.85
CA MET A 64 14.81 -13.93 7.70
C MET A 64 14.50 -13.58 6.25
N ASN A 65 13.39 -12.88 6.05
CA ASN A 65 12.92 -12.33 4.78
C ASN A 65 12.80 -10.80 4.90
N ILE A 66 13.05 -10.09 3.79
CA ILE A 66 12.91 -8.64 3.72
C ILE A 66 11.44 -8.24 3.94
N GLY A 67 11.22 -7.11 4.63
CA GLY A 67 9.89 -6.55 4.90
C GLY A 67 9.18 -7.13 6.13
N ASN A 68 9.75 -8.16 6.76
CA ASN A 68 9.16 -8.81 7.93
C ASN A 68 9.72 -8.25 9.25
N GLU A 69 8.91 -8.29 10.32
CA GLU A 69 9.33 -7.95 11.68
C GLU A 69 9.84 -9.20 12.42
N TYR A 70 10.98 -9.03 13.10
CA TYR A 70 11.62 -10.09 13.88
C TYR A 70 11.97 -9.63 15.28
N LYS A 71 11.92 -10.58 16.21
CA LYS A 71 12.59 -10.50 17.51
C LYS A 71 13.85 -11.35 17.46
N ILE A 72 14.97 -10.72 17.80
CA ILE A 72 16.31 -11.28 17.60
C ILE A 72 17.04 -11.27 18.93
N ILE A 73 17.62 -12.42 19.27
CA ILE A 73 18.43 -12.62 20.46
C ILE A 73 19.81 -13.02 19.98
N GLY A 74 20.83 -12.25 20.37
CA GLY A 74 22.19 -12.50 19.93
C GLY A 74 23.24 -11.89 20.83
N ILE A 75 24.49 -12.16 20.48
CA ILE A 75 25.67 -11.65 21.18
C ILE A 75 26.25 -10.51 20.34
N PRO A 76 26.46 -9.32 20.91
CA PRO A 76 27.14 -8.24 20.21
C PRO A 76 28.61 -8.62 20.01
N THR A 77 29.05 -8.56 18.76
CA THR A 77 30.41 -8.91 18.33
C THR A 77 30.99 -7.71 17.60
N CYS A 78 32.14 -7.21 18.06
CA CYS A 78 32.87 -6.18 17.34
C CYS A 78 33.69 -6.81 16.23
N VAL A 79 33.40 -6.45 14.98
CA VAL A 79 34.22 -6.85 13.84
C VAL A 79 35.26 -5.76 13.63
N LYS A 80 36.52 -6.08 13.90
CA LYS A 80 37.65 -5.16 13.66
C LYS A 80 38.02 -5.22 12.18
N THR A 81 37.56 -4.24 11.42
CA THR A 81 38.16 -3.86 10.13
C THR A 81 38.88 -2.52 10.29
N LEU A 82 39.04 -1.72 9.23
CA LEU A 82 39.58 -0.34 9.27
C LEU A 82 38.74 0.60 10.15
N GLN A 83 37.44 0.31 10.30
CA GLN A 83 36.55 0.94 11.29
C GLN A 83 35.94 -0.18 12.13
N THR A 84 35.85 0.05 13.45
CA THR A 84 35.27 -0.94 14.36
C THR A 84 33.76 -0.88 14.23
N SER A 85 33.14 -1.90 13.63
CA SER A 85 31.68 -1.99 13.54
C SER A 85 31.14 -2.98 14.57
N VAL A 86 30.02 -2.63 15.20
CA VAL A 86 29.30 -3.51 16.12
C VAL A 86 28.29 -4.29 15.30
N CYS A 87 28.42 -5.61 15.30
CA CYS A 87 27.49 -6.53 14.69
C CYS A 87 26.86 -7.41 15.78
N ILE A 88 25.82 -8.16 15.43
CA ILE A 88 25.22 -9.15 16.33
C ILE A 88 25.34 -10.52 15.68
N GLU A 89 25.87 -11.48 16.43
CA GLU A 89 25.73 -12.89 16.08
C GLU A 89 24.42 -13.41 16.67
N ALA A 90 23.45 -13.71 15.81
CA ALA A 90 22.14 -14.15 16.24
C ALA A 90 22.20 -15.59 16.75
N ASN A 91 21.70 -15.80 17.96
CA ASN A 91 21.50 -17.13 18.53
C ASN A 91 20.08 -17.63 18.25
N SER A 92 19.09 -16.72 18.26
CA SER A 92 17.70 -17.03 17.96
C SER A 92 17.04 -15.89 17.20
N VAL A 93 16.29 -16.26 16.17
CA VAL A 93 15.46 -15.36 15.38
C VAL A 93 14.04 -15.89 15.43
N THR A 94 13.12 -15.03 15.85
CA THR A 94 11.69 -15.35 15.93
C THR A 94 10.93 -14.35 15.09
N PHE A 95 10.11 -14.85 14.16
CA PHE A 95 9.21 -14.03 13.37
C PHE A 95 8.11 -13.46 14.27
N CYS A 96 7.90 -12.16 14.21
CA CYS A 96 6.80 -11.50 14.90
C CYS A 96 5.58 -11.49 13.98
N SER A 97 4.68 -12.46 14.13
CA SER A 97 3.38 -12.37 13.46
C SER A 97 2.55 -11.27 14.12
N PRO A 98 1.89 -10.40 13.33
CA PRO A 98 0.87 -9.53 13.88
C PRO A 98 -0.21 -10.43 14.51
N LYS A 99 -0.58 -10.16 15.76
CA LYS A 99 -1.67 -10.88 16.42
C LYS A 99 -2.94 -10.60 15.63
N VAL A 100 -3.46 -11.61 14.92
CA VAL A 100 -4.76 -11.51 14.25
C VAL A 100 -5.82 -11.30 15.34
N PRO A 101 -6.57 -10.18 15.32
CA PRO A 101 -7.66 -9.97 16.26
C PRO A 101 -8.69 -11.08 16.08
N SER A 102 -9.19 -11.63 17.18
CA SER A 102 -10.24 -12.68 17.14
C SER A 102 -11.61 -12.16 16.71
N GLY A 103 -11.73 -10.88 16.35
CA GLY A 103 -12.98 -10.26 15.89
C GLY A 103 -12.87 -8.74 15.71
N ILE A 104 -13.96 -8.13 15.24
CA ILE A 104 -14.11 -6.67 15.16
C ILE A 104 -14.37 -6.07 16.56
N SER A 105 -14.12 -4.77 16.72
CA SER A 105 -14.36 -4.03 17.97
C SER A 105 -15.85 -3.89 18.29
N ASP A 106 -16.17 -3.65 19.57
CA ASP A 106 -17.56 -3.55 20.03
C ASP A 106 -18.33 -2.41 19.36
N ASN A 107 -17.65 -1.30 19.03
CA ASN A 107 -18.21 -0.19 18.26
C ASN A 107 -18.70 -0.66 16.88
N PHE A 108 -17.89 -1.45 16.17
CA PHE A 108 -18.29 -2.00 14.88
C PHE A 108 -19.28 -3.16 14.98
N ARG A 109 -19.26 -3.96 16.05
CA ARG A 109 -20.31 -4.97 16.31
C ARG A 109 -21.68 -4.30 16.51
N CYS A 110 -21.71 -3.23 17.30
CA CYS A 110 -22.91 -2.45 17.53
C CYS A 110 -23.39 -1.78 16.23
N LEU A 111 -22.48 -1.19 15.45
CA LEU A 111 -22.85 -0.63 14.15
C LEU A 111 -23.42 -1.70 13.21
N LEU A 112 -22.79 -2.88 13.15
CA LEU A 112 -23.24 -3.99 12.31
C LEU A 112 -24.65 -4.45 12.71
N SER A 113 -24.95 -4.58 14.01
CA SER A 113 -26.28 -4.97 14.48
C SER A 113 -27.34 -3.91 14.14
N LEU A 114 -27.03 -2.63 14.28
CA LEU A 114 -27.93 -1.52 13.92
C LEU A 114 -28.16 -1.40 12.41
N THR A 115 -27.19 -1.83 11.61
CA THR A 115 -27.24 -1.74 10.14
C THR A 115 -27.63 -3.03 9.45
N ALA A 116 -27.91 -4.10 10.20
CA ALA A 116 -28.27 -5.43 9.69
C ALA A 116 -29.47 -5.43 8.72
N SER A 117 -30.31 -4.39 8.74
CA SER A 117 -31.40 -4.20 7.79
C SER A 117 -30.95 -3.98 6.33
N SER A 118 -29.67 -3.69 6.07
CA SER A 118 -29.16 -3.47 4.72
C SER A 118 -27.64 -3.68 4.64
N CYS A 119 -27.21 -4.46 3.64
CA CYS A 119 -25.80 -4.72 3.36
C CYS A 119 -25.00 -3.48 2.93
N TRP A 120 -25.68 -2.38 2.55
CA TRP A 120 -25.01 -1.14 2.13
C TRP A 120 -24.82 -0.14 3.26
N LYS A 121 -25.67 -0.18 4.29
CA LYS A 121 -25.67 0.83 5.37
C LYS A 121 -24.39 0.77 6.18
N PHE A 122 -23.95 -0.43 6.54
CA PHE A 122 -22.70 -0.62 7.29
C PHE A 122 -21.52 0.00 6.53
N THR A 123 -21.32 -0.43 5.28
CA THR A 123 -20.20 0.00 4.44
C THR A 123 -20.27 1.48 4.08
N ALA A 124 -21.47 2.05 3.90
CA ALA A 124 -21.64 3.49 3.66
C ALA A 124 -21.24 4.33 4.88
N ILE A 125 -21.64 3.93 6.10
CA ILE A 125 -21.25 4.62 7.34
C ILE A 125 -19.75 4.46 7.58
N LEU A 126 -19.21 3.25 7.38
CA LEU A 126 -17.78 2.96 7.49
C LEU A 126 -16.96 3.86 6.56
N THR A 127 -17.37 3.94 5.30
CA THR A 127 -16.72 4.76 4.27
C THR A 127 -16.78 6.25 4.62
N SER A 128 -17.92 6.73 5.12
CA SER A 128 -18.07 8.12 5.53
C SER A 128 -17.16 8.47 6.71
N ALA A 129 -17.04 7.57 7.69
CA ALA A 129 -16.19 7.75 8.87
C ALA A 129 -14.69 7.56 8.58
N PHE A 130 -14.34 6.77 7.56
CA PHE A 130 -12.95 6.52 7.17
C PHE A 130 -12.24 7.83 6.79
N ALA A 131 -10.99 7.97 7.25
CA ALA A 131 -10.17 9.17 7.06
C ALA A 131 -10.86 10.49 7.48
N SER A 132 -11.79 10.44 8.44
CA SER A 132 -12.52 11.63 8.95
C SER A 132 -11.62 12.68 9.62
N HIS A 133 -10.38 12.31 9.95
CA HIS A 133 -9.34 13.22 10.44
C HIS A 133 -8.59 13.95 9.31
N ILE A 134 -8.75 13.53 8.06
CA ILE A 134 -8.09 14.13 6.88
C ILE A 134 -9.09 14.95 6.07
N VAL A 135 -10.28 14.39 5.84
CA VAL A 135 -11.35 15.00 5.06
C VAL A 135 -12.67 14.87 5.80
N PRO A 136 -13.62 15.80 5.62
CA PRO A 136 -14.94 15.71 6.23
C PRO A 136 -15.65 14.38 5.95
N PRO A 137 -16.43 13.84 6.89
CA PRO A 137 -17.35 12.75 6.63
C PRO A 137 -18.29 13.08 5.46
N GLY A 138 -18.57 12.10 4.61
CA GLY A 138 -19.45 12.26 3.44
C GLY A 138 -18.76 12.80 2.19
N THR A 139 -17.53 13.29 2.27
CA THR A 139 -16.74 13.69 1.09
C THR A 139 -15.88 12.53 0.56
N TYR A 140 -15.67 12.50 -0.77
CA TYR A 140 -14.83 11.50 -1.45
C TYR A 140 -15.18 10.03 -1.11
N ASN A 141 -16.46 9.72 -0.87
CA ASN A 141 -16.87 8.39 -0.40
C ASN A 141 -16.45 7.28 -1.37
N LEU A 142 -16.55 7.49 -2.69
CA LEU A 142 -16.11 6.49 -3.67
C LEU A 142 -14.61 6.19 -3.51
N LEU A 143 -13.78 7.23 -3.43
CA LEU A 143 -12.34 7.06 -3.22
C LEU A 143 -12.06 6.32 -1.91
N LYS A 144 -12.67 6.76 -0.80
CA LYS A 144 -12.52 6.12 0.51
C LYS A 144 -12.91 4.64 0.48
N LEU A 145 -14.00 4.30 -0.19
CA LEU A 145 -14.45 2.92 -0.34
C LEU A 145 -13.44 2.10 -1.14
N CYS A 146 -12.93 2.63 -2.25
CA CYS A 146 -11.91 1.95 -3.06
C CYS A 146 -10.61 1.71 -2.28
N LEU A 147 -10.16 2.70 -1.50
CA LEU A 147 -9.00 2.55 -0.63
C LEU A 147 -9.23 1.47 0.44
N LEU A 148 -10.41 1.44 1.08
CA LEU A 148 -10.79 0.39 2.03
C LEU A 148 -10.80 -0.99 1.37
N MET A 149 -11.37 -1.13 0.16
CA MET A 149 -11.38 -2.39 -0.57
C MET A 149 -9.96 -2.87 -0.89
N SER A 150 -9.08 -1.98 -1.35
CA SER A 150 -7.67 -2.31 -1.61
C SER A 150 -6.92 -2.70 -0.33
N LEU A 151 -7.21 -2.05 0.81
CA LEU A 151 -6.68 -2.41 2.13
C LEU A 151 -7.15 -3.79 2.61
N VAL A 152 -8.39 -4.17 2.34
CA VAL A 152 -8.94 -5.49 2.72
C VAL A 152 -8.43 -6.62 1.82
N GLN A 153 -8.07 -6.30 0.58
CA GLN A 153 -7.55 -7.27 -0.37
C GLN A 153 -6.18 -7.83 -0.02
N THR A 154 -5.32 -7.04 0.65
CA THR A 154 -3.95 -7.47 0.96
C THR A 154 -4.00 -8.72 1.84
N ARG A 155 -3.70 -9.89 1.26
CA ARG A 155 -3.74 -11.20 1.94
C ARG A 155 -2.44 -11.50 2.67
N ASP A 156 -2.53 -12.39 3.65
CA ASP A 156 -1.38 -12.87 4.42
C ASP A 156 -0.51 -13.89 3.66
N PHE A 157 0.80 -13.64 3.78
CA PHE A 157 2.05 -14.40 3.65
C PHE A 157 2.22 -15.68 2.81
N ASN A 158 1.19 -16.50 2.51
CA ASN A 158 1.41 -17.88 2.04
C ASN A 158 0.52 -18.40 0.90
N LYS A 159 -0.37 -17.59 0.29
CA LYS A 159 -1.13 -18.00 -0.90
C LYS A 159 -0.48 -17.47 -2.18
N GLU A 160 -0.62 -18.21 -3.27
CA GLU A 160 -0.14 -17.82 -4.61
C GLU A 160 -0.60 -16.40 -4.95
N VAL A 161 0.17 -15.71 -5.81
CA VAL A 161 -0.01 -14.31 -6.16
C VAL A 161 -1.36 -14.12 -6.86
N GLU A 162 -2.41 -13.87 -6.07
CA GLU A 162 -3.64 -13.28 -6.57
C GLU A 162 -3.37 -11.80 -6.85
N ASP A 163 -3.93 -11.28 -7.94
CA ASP A 163 -3.68 -9.91 -8.38
C ASP A 163 -4.18 -8.93 -7.34
N CYS A 164 -3.37 -7.93 -7.07
CA CYS A 164 -3.69 -6.84 -6.17
C CYS A 164 -4.62 -5.84 -6.86
N LEU A 165 -5.49 -5.18 -6.10
CA LEU A 165 -6.24 -4.02 -6.59
C LEU A 165 -5.36 -2.78 -6.45
N ASP A 166 -4.60 -2.54 -7.51
CA ASP A 166 -3.80 -1.33 -7.68
C ASP A 166 -4.71 -0.16 -8.08
N ILE A 167 -4.52 0.99 -7.44
CA ILE A 167 -5.38 2.16 -7.58
C ILE A 167 -4.61 3.32 -8.19
N LEU A 168 -5.19 3.90 -9.23
CA LEU A 168 -4.74 5.14 -9.84
C LEU A 168 -5.79 6.24 -9.65
N ILE A 169 -5.39 7.35 -9.06
CA ILE A 169 -6.26 8.51 -8.82
C ILE A 169 -5.90 9.60 -9.82
N VAL A 170 -6.90 10.18 -10.49
CA VAL A 170 -6.72 11.36 -11.33
C VAL A 170 -7.35 12.54 -10.63
N THR A 171 -6.58 13.61 -10.45
CA THR A 171 -7.03 14.83 -9.78
C THR A 171 -6.53 16.08 -10.52
N SER A 172 -7.32 17.14 -10.45
CA SER A 172 -6.93 18.51 -10.80
C SER A 172 -6.68 19.37 -9.55
N ASP A 173 -7.04 18.87 -8.37
CA ASP A 173 -7.07 19.69 -7.16
C ASP A 173 -5.77 19.53 -6.36
N SER A 174 -4.93 20.57 -6.44
CA SER A 174 -3.65 20.69 -5.73
C SER A 174 -3.77 20.68 -4.20
N LEU A 175 -4.99 20.71 -3.64
CA LEU A 175 -5.25 20.66 -2.20
C LEU A 175 -5.27 19.24 -1.61
N LEU A 176 -5.47 18.20 -2.44
CA LEU A 176 -5.55 16.81 -1.96
C LEU A 176 -4.17 16.18 -1.72
N VAL A 177 -3.13 16.78 -2.27
CA VAL A 177 -1.78 16.25 -2.17
C VAL A 177 -0.84 17.41 -1.88
N ASP A 178 -0.81 17.85 -0.62
CA ASP A 178 0.35 18.58 -0.18
C ASP A 178 1.54 17.63 -0.37
N ARG A 179 2.40 18.04 -1.30
CA ARG A 179 3.61 17.34 -1.69
C ARG A 179 4.40 17.22 -0.39
N ASN A 180 4.35 16.05 0.25
CA ASN A 180 5.11 15.81 1.47
C ASN A 180 6.60 15.84 1.08
N ASN A 181 7.14 17.05 0.97
CA ASN A 181 8.52 17.37 0.60
C ASN A 181 9.49 16.93 1.71
N TYR A 182 8.97 16.32 2.77
CA TYR A 182 9.72 15.68 3.85
C TYR A 182 10.17 14.26 3.51
N GLY A 183 9.79 13.72 2.35
CA GLY A 183 10.55 12.65 1.70
C GLY A 183 11.83 13.24 1.12
N THR A 184 12.88 13.34 1.94
CA THR A 184 14.23 13.78 1.57
C THR A 184 14.60 13.36 0.15
N GLY A 185 15.05 14.33 -0.64
CA GLY A 185 15.52 14.13 -2.01
C GLY A 185 16.55 12.99 -2.12
N ALA A 186 16.50 12.31 -3.27
CA ALA A 186 17.04 10.97 -3.51
C ALA A 186 16.25 9.93 -2.69
N VAL A 187 15.57 8.98 -3.31
CA VAL A 187 16.21 7.86 -3.98
C VAL A 187 15.21 7.31 -5.00
N SER A 188 15.75 6.73 -6.07
CA SER A 188 15.06 5.92 -7.08
C SER A 188 13.83 5.19 -6.55
N ILE A 189 12.84 5.00 -7.43
CA ILE A 189 11.97 3.82 -7.40
C ILE A 189 12.94 2.63 -7.52
N GLN A 190 13.48 2.21 -6.38
CA GLN A 190 14.27 1.02 -6.27
C GLN A 190 13.31 -0.03 -5.76
N ALA A 191 13.43 -1.22 -6.33
CA ALA A 191 12.82 -2.47 -5.92
C ALA A 191 12.57 -2.64 -4.40
N GLY A 192 13.43 -2.01 -3.57
CA GLY A 192 13.36 -2.01 -2.12
C GLY A 192 12.00 -1.60 -1.55
N SER A 193 11.41 -0.47 -1.97
CA SER A 193 10.17 0.02 -1.33
C SER A 193 8.99 -0.93 -1.53
N ALA A 194 8.83 -1.47 -2.74
CA ALA A 194 7.79 -2.46 -3.05
C ALA A 194 8.04 -3.80 -2.32
N LEU A 195 9.31 -4.21 -2.21
CA LEU A 195 9.69 -5.45 -1.52
C LEU A 195 9.45 -5.36 0.00
N LEU A 196 9.59 -4.16 0.57
CA LEU A 196 9.32 -3.91 2.00
C LEU A 196 7.85 -3.79 2.31
N ALA A 197 7.05 -3.28 1.38
CA ALA A 197 5.60 -3.11 1.53
C ALA A 197 4.82 -4.45 1.39
N LYS A 198 5.47 -5.58 1.66
CA LYS A 198 4.90 -6.93 1.56
C LYS A 198 3.62 -7.06 2.39
N GLY A 199 2.53 -7.52 1.77
CA GLY A 199 1.21 -7.64 2.39
C GLY A 199 0.55 -6.28 2.69
N GLY A 200 1.07 -5.19 2.14
CA GLY A 200 0.61 -3.83 2.34
C GLY A 200 0.52 -3.03 1.05
N ILE A 201 0.69 -1.72 1.16
CA ILE A 201 0.55 -0.76 0.05
C ILE A 201 1.88 -0.06 -0.19
N CYS A 202 2.29 0.00 -1.46
CA CYS A 202 3.37 0.84 -1.93
C CYS A 202 2.78 2.08 -2.60
N PHE A 203 2.83 3.22 -1.90
CA PHE A 203 2.42 4.52 -2.46
C PHE A 203 3.57 5.12 -3.28
N ILE A 204 3.34 5.37 -4.56
CA ILE A 204 4.37 5.85 -5.51
C ILE A 204 4.38 7.38 -5.58
N GLY A 205 3.21 8.01 -5.45
CA GLY A 205 3.04 9.45 -5.59
C GLY A 205 2.56 9.88 -6.99
N ASP A 206 2.97 11.07 -7.42
CA ASP A 206 2.59 11.63 -8.72
C ASP A 206 3.37 10.96 -9.85
N LEU A 207 2.68 10.22 -10.70
CA LEU A 207 3.29 9.55 -11.85
C LEU A 207 3.76 10.53 -12.92
N ALA A 208 3.14 11.71 -13.06
CA ALA A 208 3.55 12.70 -14.06
C ALA A 208 4.95 13.27 -13.78
N SER A 209 5.38 13.23 -12.52
CA SER A 209 6.71 13.66 -12.08
C SER A 209 7.85 12.70 -12.47
N HIS A 210 7.54 11.48 -12.91
CA HIS A 210 8.54 10.45 -13.18
C HIS A 210 8.96 10.37 -14.65
N LYS A 211 10.24 10.05 -14.88
CA LYS A 211 10.78 9.82 -16.23
C LYS A 211 10.20 8.54 -16.84
N LYS A 212 10.07 8.52 -18.17
CA LYS A 212 9.51 7.41 -18.94
C LYS A 212 10.12 6.05 -18.59
N ASP A 213 11.45 5.95 -18.49
CA ASP A 213 12.14 4.68 -18.19
C ASP A 213 11.70 4.07 -16.85
N LYS A 214 11.40 4.93 -15.85
CA LYS A 214 10.90 4.47 -14.55
C LYS A 214 9.44 3.99 -14.61
N LEU A 215 8.64 4.63 -15.47
CA LEU A 215 7.25 4.22 -15.70
C LEU A 215 7.18 2.88 -16.43
N GLU A 216 8.08 2.65 -17.40
CA GLU A 216 8.21 1.35 -18.09
C GLU A 216 8.68 0.25 -17.11
N GLN A 217 9.63 0.57 -16.22
CA GLN A 217 10.04 -0.35 -15.16
C GLN A 217 8.89 -0.68 -14.21
N LEU A 218 8.10 0.32 -13.79
CA LEU A 218 6.94 0.13 -12.94
C LEU A 218 5.89 -0.77 -13.63
N GLN A 219 5.62 -0.52 -14.92
CA GLN A 219 4.70 -1.34 -15.70
C GLN A 219 5.13 -2.81 -15.70
N SER A 220 6.42 -3.08 -15.97
CA SER A 220 6.97 -4.43 -15.94
C SER A 220 6.83 -5.11 -14.56
N VAL A 221 7.01 -4.34 -13.49
CA VAL A 221 6.82 -4.81 -12.11
C VAL A 221 5.35 -5.13 -11.79
N MET A 222 4.41 -4.29 -12.24
CA MET A 222 2.98 -4.50 -12.01
C MET A 222 2.45 -5.73 -12.76
N GLU A 223 2.92 -5.94 -13.99
CA GLU A 223 2.54 -7.09 -14.83
C GLU A 223 3.17 -8.40 -14.34
N SER A 224 4.47 -8.39 -14.05
CA SER A 224 5.20 -9.61 -13.66
C SER A 224 5.07 -9.96 -12.18
N ARG A 225 4.63 -9.00 -11.34
CA ARG A 225 4.64 -9.09 -9.87
C ARG A 225 5.98 -9.58 -9.31
N SER A 226 7.07 -9.20 -9.97
CA SER A 226 8.42 -9.60 -9.59
C SER A 226 9.43 -8.51 -9.93
N ILE A 227 10.59 -8.55 -9.28
CA ILE A 227 11.71 -7.69 -9.58
C ILE A 227 12.99 -8.48 -9.67
N THR A 228 13.72 -8.29 -10.76
CA THR A 228 15.02 -8.89 -11.00
C THR A 228 16.12 -7.90 -10.61
N VAL A 229 17.05 -8.35 -9.79
CA VAL A 229 18.24 -7.60 -9.39
C VAL A 229 19.46 -8.34 -9.91
N TYR A 230 20.28 -7.64 -10.68
CA TYR A 230 21.56 -8.13 -11.16
C TYR A 230 22.66 -7.70 -10.18
N ILE A 231 23.34 -8.68 -9.59
CA ILE A 231 24.48 -8.47 -8.70
C ILE A 231 25.75 -8.64 -9.55
N PRO A 232 26.55 -7.57 -9.75
CA PRO A 232 27.74 -7.65 -10.59
C PRO A 232 28.76 -8.66 -10.04
N GLY A 233 29.22 -9.59 -10.89
CA GLY A 233 30.12 -10.70 -10.50
C GLY A 233 31.46 -10.23 -9.89
N LYS A 234 31.92 -9.03 -10.29
CA LYS A 234 33.13 -8.39 -9.74
C LYS A 234 33.11 -8.17 -8.21
N LYS A 235 31.94 -8.22 -7.56
CA LYS A 235 31.79 -8.10 -6.10
C LYS A 235 31.59 -9.45 -5.39
N SER A 236 31.36 -10.54 -6.11
CA SER A 236 31.17 -11.90 -5.59
C SER A 236 32.37 -12.84 -5.85
N GLY A 237 33.28 -12.48 -6.75
CA GLY A 237 34.44 -13.32 -7.11
C GLY A 237 34.18 -14.28 -8.27
N ASP A 238 32.99 -14.20 -8.89
CA ASP A 238 32.62 -14.93 -10.11
C ASP A 238 32.63 -13.99 -11.33
N ASP A 239 33.02 -14.49 -12.50
CA ASP A 239 33.01 -13.72 -13.77
C ASP A 239 31.59 -13.48 -14.34
N ILE A 240 30.55 -14.03 -13.70
CA ILE A 240 29.16 -13.99 -14.16
C ILE A 240 28.31 -13.17 -13.19
N ASP A 241 27.51 -12.25 -13.72
CA ASP A 241 26.54 -11.49 -12.93
C ASP A 241 25.47 -12.42 -12.36
N GLN A 242 25.27 -12.38 -11.05
CA GLN A 242 24.26 -13.20 -10.39
C GLN A 242 22.90 -12.51 -10.50
N GLN A 243 21.94 -13.17 -11.14
CA GLN A 243 20.56 -12.69 -11.22
C GLN A 243 19.74 -13.25 -10.05
N MET A 244 19.07 -12.37 -9.30
CA MET A 244 18.11 -12.74 -8.28
C MET A 244 16.74 -12.15 -8.60
N THR A 245 15.70 -12.97 -8.55
CA THR A 245 14.31 -12.54 -8.75
C THR A 245 13.57 -12.55 -7.41
N PHE A 246 12.93 -11.45 -7.07
CA PHE A 246 12.13 -11.31 -5.85
C PHE A 246 10.65 -11.13 -6.21
N PRO A 247 9.73 -11.90 -5.59
CA PRO A 247 8.30 -11.69 -5.80
C PRO A 247 7.84 -10.42 -5.07
N ILE A 248 6.94 -9.67 -5.71
CA ILE A 248 6.31 -8.48 -5.14
C ILE A 248 4.89 -8.84 -4.73
N GLN A 249 4.59 -8.59 -3.45
CA GLN A 249 3.32 -8.95 -2.83
C GLN A 249 2.69 -7.72 -2.15
N CYS A 250 2.62 -6.59 -2.87
CA CYS A 250 2.01 -5.35 -2.39
C CYS A 250 1.02 -4.80 -3.43
N SER A 251 0.04 -4.02 -2.96
CA SER A 251 -0.80 -3.19 -3.82
C SER A 251 -0.11 -1.85 -4.10
N PHE A 252 -0.25 -1.32 -5.30
CA PHE A 252 0.28 -0.02 -5.68
C PHE A 252 -0.80 1.06 -5.67
N TRP A 253 -0.51 2.17 -5.00
CA TRP A 253 -1.35 3.38 -5.04
C TRP A 253 -0.56 4.51 -5.68
N SER A 254 -1.19 5.22 -6.61
CA SER A 254 -0.60 6.39 -7.26
C SER A 254 -1.65 7.43 -7.62
N PHE A 255 -1.20 8.64 -7.93
CA PHE A 255 -2.06 9.66 -8.50
C PHE A 255 -1.42 10.36 -9.70
N ILE A 256 -2.24 11.10 -10.45
CA ILE A 256 -1.84 12.02 -11.50
C ILE A 256 -2.47 13.36 -11.17
N ASP A 257 -1.62 14.38 -10.98
CA ASP A 257 -2.07 15.77 -10.92
C ASP A 257 -2.06 16.37 -12.34
N MET A 258 -3.24 16.58 -12.91
CA MET A 258 -3.41 17.12 -14.26
C MET A 258 -2.94 18.58 -14.38
N ASP A 259 -3.00 19.35 -13.29
CA ASP A 259 -2.68 20.78 -13.28
C ASP A 259 -1.20 21.04 -12.96
N SER A 260 -0.48 20.06 -12.40
CA SER A 260 0.97 20.14 -12.15
C SER A 260 1.83 20.20 -13.41
N SER A 261 1.29 19.78 -14.57
CA SER A 261 2.06 19.68 -15.80
C SER A 261 2.10 21.04 -16.53
N SER A 262 3.31 21.58 -16.74
CA SER A 262 3.53 22.85 -17.45
C SER A 262 3.16 22.83 -18.94
N ARG A 263 2.58 21.73 -19.45
CA ARG A 263 2.16 21.58 -20.84
C ARG A 263 0.71 21.98 -20.96
N LYS A 264 0.48 23.30 -21.03
CA LYS A 264 -0.80 23.87 -21.47
C LYS A 264 -1.11 23.38 -22.89
N ASN A 265 -1.88 22.31 -23.01
CA ASN A 265 -2.68 22.06 -24.20
C ASN A 265 -4.14 21.96 -23.76
N MET A 266 -4.93 22.93 -24.23
CA MET A 266 -6.37 22.94 -24.12
C MET A 266 -6.94 21.58 -24.57
N GLN A 267 -7.54 20.82 -23.67
CA GLN A 267 -8.38 19.69 -24.08
C GLN A 267 -9.70 19.70 -23.32
N LYS A 268 -10.76 19.75 -24.13
CA LYS A 268 -12.17 19.71 -23.74
C LYS A 268 -12.42 18.48 -22.88
N THR A 269 -13.18 18.66 -21.80
CA THR A 269 -13.88 17.59 -21.11
C THR A 269 -14.72 16.79 -22.12
N ASN A 270 -14.19 15.68 -22.61
CA ASN A 270 -14.99 14.67 -23.28
C ASN A 270 -15.82 13.98 -22.19
N THR A 271 -17.04 14.46 -21.99
CA THR A 271 -18.05 13.94 -21.05
C THR A 271 -18.64 12.60 -21.51
N LEU A 272 -17.83 11.76 -22.16
CA LEU A 272 -18.23 10.45 -22.63
C LEU A 272 -17.70 9.39 -21.68
N ILE A 273 -18.59 8.50 -21.25
CA ILE A 273 -18.32 7.43 -20.28
C ILE A 273 -17.02 6.70 -20.63
N GLY A 274 -16.02 6.83 -19.76
CA GLY A 274 -14.77 6.08 -19.85
C GLY A 274 -13.71 6.63 -20.81
N GLN A 275 -13.81 7.87 -21.29
CA GLN A 275 -12.75 8.52 -22.07
C GLN A 275 -12.08 9.62 -21.24
N MET A 276 -10.89 9.33 -20.68
CA MET A 276 -10.03 10.31 -20.01
C MET A 276 -8.72 10.42 -20.77
N ASP A 277 -8.31 11.63 -21.11
CA ASP A 277 -7.06 11.90 -21.83
C ASP A 277 -5.87 11.88 -20.85
N CYS A 278 -5.41 10.68 -20.48
CA CYS A 278 -4.19 10.48 -19.68
C CYS A 278 -2.92 10.55 -20.55
N SER A 279 -2.80 11.53 -21.45
CA SER A 279 -1.69 11.61 -22.43
C SER A 279 -0.30 11.74 -21.80
N LEU A 280 -0.22 12.03 -20.50
CA LEU A 280 1.02 12.15 -19.74
C LEU A 280 1.66 10.78 -19.43
N ILE A 281 0.90 9.68 -19.53
CA ILE A 281 1.32 8.35 -19.09
C ILE A 281 1.01 7.31 -20.18
N PRO A 282 1.85 6.27 -20.36
CA PRO A 282 1.54 5.18 -21.28
C PRO A 282 0.20 4.51 -20.97
N ALA A 283 -0.64 4.29 -21.99
CA ALA A 283 -1.96 3.67 -21.83
C ALA A 283 -1.89 2.27 -21.19
N ASN A 284 -0.86 1.49 -21.54
CA ASN A 284 -0.63 0.16 -20.96
C ASN A 284 -0.36 0.23 -19.46
N LEU A 285 0.32 1.28 -18.98
CA LEU A 285 0.53 1.48 -17.55
C LEU A 285 -0.78 1.83 -16.85
N VAL A 286 -1.64 2.65 -17.46
CA VAL A 286 -2.98 2.95 -16.91
C VAL A 286 -3.83 1.68 -16.82
N GLU A 287 -3.75 0.79 -17.82
CA GLU A 287 -4.46 -0.50 -17.81
C GLU A 287 -3.89 -1.50 -16.79
N ALA A 288 -2.59 -1.39 -16.47
CA ALA A 288 -1.98 -2.20 -15.41
C ALA A 288 -2.56 -1.86 -14.03
N PHE A 289 -3.06 -0.64 -13.82
CA PHE A 289 -3.85 -0.31 -12.64
C PHE A 289 -5.25 -0.92 -12.76
N GLY A 290 -5.63 -1.73 -11.77
CA GLY A 290 -6.93 -2.41 -11.76
C GLY A 290 -8.13 -1.48 -11.57
N LEU A 291 -7.90 -0.28 -11.01
CA LEU A 291 -8.95 0.69 -10.77
C LEU A 291 -8.47 2.13 -10.96
N LEU A 292 -9.16 2.85 -11.84
CA LEU A 292 -8.97 4.27 -12.10
C LEU A 292 -10.09 5.08 -11.46
N ILE A 293 -9.75 6.08 -10.65
CA ILE A 293 -10.71 6.95 -9.97
C ILE A 293 -10.49 8.39 -10.42
N ASN A 294 -11.50 8.98 -11.06
CA ASN A 294 -11.50 10.40 -11.39
C ASN A 294 -12.07 11.18 -10.20
N CYS A 295 -11.23 11.99 -9.56
CA CYS A 295 -11.61 12.86 -8.45
C CYS A 295 -11.89 14.31 -8.88
N ASN A 296 -11.93 14.60 -10.18
CA ASN A 296 -12.28 15.94 -10.68
C ASN A 296 -13.77 16.18 -10.41
N GLU A 297 -14.10 16.83 -9.29
CA GLU A 297 -15.46 17.23 -9.01
C GLU A 297 -15.84 18.40 -9.93
N SER A 298 -16.75 18.13 -10.87
CA SER A 298 -17.27 19.12 -11.81
C SER A 298 -18.19 20.17 -11.17
N SER A 299 -18.35 20.18 -9.85
CA SER A 299 -19.25 21.08 -9.12
C SER A 299 -18.50 21.82 -7.99
N PRO A 300 -18.07 23.07 -8.21
CA PRO A 300 -17.31 23.85 -7.22
C PRO A 300 -18.12 24.29 -5.99
N CYS A 301 -19.43 24.01 -5.92
CA CYS A 301 -20.32 24.69 -4.97
C CYS A 301 -20.69 23.90 -3.70
N HIS A 302 -20.55 22.56 -3.65
CA HIS A 302 -21.06 21.77 -2.51
C HIS A 302 -19.99 21.17 -1.59
N THR A 303 -18.81 20.86 -2.12
CA THR A 303 -17.75 20.15 -1.35
C THR A 303 -16.70 21.10 -0.75
N LEU A 304 -16.61 22.33 -1.26
CA LEU A 304 -15.58 23.30 -0.84
C LEU A 304 -15.80 23.79 0.60
N LEU A 305 -17.03 24.16 0.97
CA LEU A 305 -17.30 24.76 2.28
C LEU A 305 -17.05 23.78 3.45
N PRO A 306 -17.53 22.51 3.43
CA PRO A 306 -17.20 21.55 4.47
C PRO A 306 -15.70 21.27 4.59
N THR A 307 -15.00 21.23 3.46
CA THR A 307 -13.55 20.98 3.40
C THR A 307 -12.76 22.15 3.97
N VAL A 308 -13.08 23.39 3.58
CA VAL A 308 -12.47 24.60 4.13
C VAL A 308 -12.72 24.70 5.64
N GLN A 309 -13.96 24.48 6.08
CA GLN A 309 -14.30 24.50 7.50
C GLN A 309 -13.54 23.42 8.29
N HIS A 310 -13.39 22.22 7.71
CA HIS A 310 -12.61 21.14 8.31
C HIS A 310 -11.14 21.52 8.46
N THR A 311 -10.51 21.99 7.39
CA THR A 311 -9.09 22.39 7.40
C THR A 311 -8.84 23.51 8.40
N LEU A 312 -9.71 24.54 8.44
CA LEU A 312 -9.60 25.62 9.40
C LEU A 312 -9.75 25.14 10.84
N LYS A 313 -10.75 24.29 11.13
CA LYS A 313 -10.93 23.73 12.48
C LYS A 313 -9.75 22.87 12.92
N LYS A 314 -9.22 22.04 12.02
CA LYS A 314 -8.04 21.21 12.29
C LYS A 314 -6.79 22.06 12.51
N ALA A 315 -6.67 23.20 11.83
CA ALA A 315 -5.56 24.13 12.05
C ALA A 315 -5.66 24.85 13.41
N ILE A 316 -6.88 25.11 13.90
CA ILE A 316 -7.12 25.74 15.20
C ILE A 316 -6.94 24.73 16.35
N ASP A 317 -7.42 23.50 16.18
CA ASP A 317 -7.35 22.42 17.17
C ASP A 317 -6.89 21.11 16.50
N PRO A 318 -5.57 20.87 16.40
CA PRO A 318 -5.01 19.72 15.69
C PRO A 318 -5.31 18.37 16.37
N GLU A 319 -5.47 18.37 17.70
CA GLU A 319 -5.74 17.17 18.50
C GLU A 319 -7.23 16.94 18.72
N GLY A 320 -8.07 17.92 18.39
CA GLY A 320 -9.51 17.87 18.50
C GLY A 320 -10.16 16.83 17.57
N LEU A 321 -10.96 15.93 18.16
CA LEU A 321 -11.85 15.05 17.40
C LEU A 321 -13.04 15.85 16.85
N LEU A 322 -12.90 16.33 15.60
CA LEU A 322 -13.82 17.26 14.94
C LEU A 322 -15.24 16.74 14.72
N TYR A 323 -15.42 15.42 14.63
CA TYR A 323 -16.72 14.81 14.34
C TYR A 323 -17.06 13.70 15.33
N LEU A 324 -18.37 13.49 15.55
CA LEU A 324 -18.87 12.39 16.37
C LEU A 324 -18.42 11.02 15.86
N ALA A 325 -18.40 10.84 14.53
CA ALA A 325 -17.90 9.61 13.91
C ALA A 325 -16.43 9.32 14.27
N SER A 326 -15.58 10.35 14.34
CA SER A 326 -14.18 10.21 14.75
C SER A 326 -14.01 9.94 16.25
N LYS A 327 -15.00 10.32 17.06
CA LYS A 327 -15.07 9.95 18.49
C LYS A 327 -15.54 8.51 18.70
N GLN A 328 -16.42 8.04 17.83
CA GLN A 328 -17.03 6.72 17.93
C GLN A 328 -16.18 5.62 17.30
N PHE A 329 -15.46 5.92 16.21
CA PHE A 329 -14.63 4.97 15.48
C PHE A 329 -13.18 5.47 15.42
N THR A 330 -12.31 4.78 16.16
CA THR A 330 -10.88 5.09 16.24
C THR A 330 -10.07 4.39 15.16
N THR A 331 -8.82 4.82 14.93
CA THR A 331 -7.90 4.12 14.03
C THR A 331 -7.70 2.67 14.43
N GLU A 332 -7.63 2.36 15.73
CA GLU A 332 -7.51 0.99 16.24
C GLU A 332 -8.74 0.13 15.89
N ASP A 333 -9.94 0.72 15.89
CA ASP A 333 -11.14 0.03 15.45
C ASP A 333 -11.03 -0.38 13.97
N PHE A 334 -10.56 0.53 13.12
CA PHE A 334 -10.35 0.24 11.69
C PHE A 334 -9.26 -0.81 11.48
N GLU A 335 -8.15 -0.76 12.22
CA GLU A 335 -7.11 -1.78 12.17
C GLU A 335 -7.64 -3.18 12.53
N LYS A 336 -8.46 -3.28 13.59
CA LYS A 336 -9.11 -4.54 13.99
C LYS A 336 -10.07 -5.03 12.92
N LEU A 337 -10.88 -4.13 12.35
CA LEU A 337 -11.80 -4.45 11.27
C LEU A 337 -11.07 -4.97 10.03
N LEU A 338 -10.02 -4.28 9.58
CA LEU A 338 -9.23 -4.67 8.42
C LEU A 338 -8.56 -6.02 8.64
N ALA A 339 -7.93 -6.23 9.80
CA ALA A 339 -7.30 -7.49 10.14
C ALA A 339 -8.30 -8.66 10.20
N PHE A 340 -9.52 -8.42 10.68
CA PHE A 340 -10.60 -9.41 10.64
C PHE A 340 -11.08 -9.67 9.21
N ALA A 341 -11.41 -8.61 8.45
CA ALA A 341 -11.96 -8.72 7.10
C ALA A 341 -11.01 -9.38 6.09
N LYS A 342 -9.69 -9.13 6.22
CA LYS A 342 -8.65 -9.79 5.41
C LYS A 342 -8.75 -11.32 5.45
N ASN A 343 -9.07 -11.86 6.64
CA ASN A 343 -9.13 -13.29 6.93
C ASN A 343 -10.47 -13.96 6.58
N LEU A 344 -11.47 -13.18 6.14
CA LEU A 344 -12.73 -13.76 5.65
C LEU A 344 -12.49 -14.50 4.33
N ASN A 345 -13.01 -15.72 4.23
CA ASN A 345 -13.11 -16.45 2.98
C ASN A 345 -14.47 -16.16 2.36
N VAL A 346 -14.46 -15.49 1.21
CA VAL A 346 -15.67 -15.15 0.45
C VAL A 346 -15.56 -15.82 -0.89
N GLU A 347 -16.62 -16.50 -1.30
CA GLU A 347 -16.76 -17.16 -2.59
C GLU A 347 -17.94 -16.57 -3.35
N PHE A 348 -17.91 -16.66 -4.67
CA PHE A 348 -19.03 -16.22 -5.48
C PHE A 348 -20.17 -17.23 -5.44
N SER A 349 -21.40 -16.74 -5.36
CA SER A 349 -22.57 -17.55 -5.69
C SER A 349 -22.73 -17.63 -7.21
N LEU A 350 -23.39 -18.69 -7.69
CA LEU A 350 -23.66 -18.89 -9.12
C LEU A 350 -24.46 -17.73 -9.72
N GLU A 351 -25.37 -17.13 -8.94
CA GLU A 351 -26.15 -15.96 -9.34
C GLU A 351 -25.27 -14.71 -9.51
N ALA A 352 -24.32 -14.50 -8.60
CA ALA A 352 -23.38 -13.39 -8.67
C ALA A 352 -22.49 -13.52 -9.91
N GLU A 353 -21.95 -14.72 -10.19
CA GLU A 353 -21.14 -14.97 -11.38
C GLU A 353 -21.91 -14.67 -12.67
N ARG A 354 -23.16 -15.17 -12.76
CA ARG A 354 -24.04 -14.91 -13.92
C ARG A 354 -24.30 -13.42 -14.11
N MET A 355 -24.53 -12.68 -13.04
CA MET A 355 -24.78 -11.24 -13.09
C MET A 355 -23.54 -10.47 -13.56
N ILE A 356 -22.35 -10.82 -13.03
CA ILE A 356 -21.07 -10.21 -13.41
C ILE A 356 -20.77 -10.45 -14.89
N HIS A 357 -20.92 -11.69 -15.35
CA HIS A 357 -20.72 -12.04 -16.76
C HIS A 357 -21.72 -11.31 -17.66
N GLY A 358 -23.00 -11.25 -17.27
CA GLY A 358 -24.03 -10.52 -18.00
C GLY A 358 -23.71 -9.03 -18.14
N TYR A 359 -23.31 -8.39 -17.03
CA TYR A 359 -22.94 -6.97 -17.00
C TYR A 359 -21.71 -6.68 -17.86
N TYR A 360 -20.68 -7.53 -17.78
CA TYR A 360 -19.48 -7.40 -18.60
C TYR A 360 -19.79 -7.53 -20.10
N LEU A 361 -20.58 -8.52 -20.51
CA LEU A 361 -20.96 -8.70 -21.91
C LEU A 361 -21.81 -7.54 -22.43
N ALA A 362 -22.76 -7.05 -21.63
CA ALA A 362 -23.58 -5.89 -21.97
C ALA A 362 -22.70 -4.63 -22.13
N SER A 363 -21.81 -4.37 -21.17
CA SER A 363 -20.90 -3.23 -21.20
C SER A 363 -19.94 -3.29 -22.39
N ARG A 364 -19.41 -4.48 -22.70
CA ARG A 364 -18.54 -4.69 -23.85
C ARG A 364 -19.24 -4.36 -25.16
N ARG A 365 -20.49 -4.81 -25.34
CA ARG A 365 -21.29 -4.54 -26.54
C ARG A 365 -21.51 -3.04 -26.75
N ILE A 366 -21.84 -2.30 -25.69
CA ILE A 366 -22.07 -0.85 -25.73
C ILE A 366 -20.79 -0.08 -26.13
N ARG A 367 -19.62 -0.53 -25.65
CA ARG A 367 -18.33 0.14 -25.90
C ARG A 367 -17.63 -0.29 -27.19
N THR A 368 -18.10 -1.33 -27.88
CA THR A 368 -17.57 -1.72 -29.20
C THR A 368 -17.97 -0.75 -30.32
N ASP A 369 -19.01 0.06 -30.11
CA ASP A 369 -19.37 1.08 -31.08
C ASP A 369 -18.42 2.28 -30.90
N SER A 370 -17.59 2.54 -31.93
CA SER A 370 -16.42 3.44 -31.91
C SER A 370 -16.66 4.88 -31.45
N LYS A 371 -17.92 5.26 -31.20
CA LYS A 371 -18.34 6.57 -30.71
C LYS A 371 -18.55 6.63 -29.17
N CYS A 372 -18.54 5.51 -28.43
CA CYS A 372 -19.10 5.46 -27.07
C CYS A 372 -18.15 5.06 -25.91
N GLY A 373 -16.83 4.94 -26.10
CA GLY A 373 -15.89 4.85 -24.96
C GLY A 373 -14.68 3.94 -25.16
N SER A 374 -13.91 3.75 -24.08
CA SER A 374 -12.72 2.91 -24.04
C SER A 374 -13.03 1.42 -24.18
N LYS A 375 -12.17 0.68 -24.88
CA LYS A 375 -12.30 -0.78 -25.06
C LYS A 375 -12.18 -1.47 -23.70
N LEU A 376 -13.19 -2.26 -23.34
CA LEU A 376 -13.13 -3.14 -22.16
C LEU A 376 -12.21 -4.32 -22.45
N SER A 377 -11.10 -4.41 -21.73
CA SER A 377 -10.20 -5.56 -21.78
C SER A 377 -10.72 -6.72 -20.94
N ALA A 378 -10.19 -7.93 -21.19
CA ALA A 378 -10.56 -9.12 -20.44
C ALA A 378 -10.14 -9.05 -18.96
N SER A 379 -9.10 -8.28 -18.63
CA SER A 379 -8.66 -8.02 -17.26
C SER A 379 -9.70 -7.22 -16.46
N ALA A 380 -10.54 -6.42 -17.10
CA ALA A 380 -11.61 -5.68 -16.42
C ALA A 380 -12.60 -6.59 -15.69
N LEU A 381 -12.90 -7.78 -16.25
CA LEU A 381 -13.76 -8.78 -15.59
C LEU A 381 -13.11 -9.30 -14.30
N LYS A 382 -11.80 -9.53 -14.35
CA LYS A 382 -10.99 -9.98 -13.21
C LYS A 382 -10.99 -8.95 -12.09
N TYR A 383 -10.73 -7.67 -12.41
CA TYR A 383 -10.76 -6.59 -11.44
C TYR A 383 -12.16 -6.32 -10.88
N LEU A 384 -13.20 -6.46 -11.69
CA LEU A 384 -14.59 -6.38 -11.23
C LEU A 384 -14.89 -7.48 -10.19
N GLY A 385 -14.45 -8.71 -10.46
CA GLY A 385 -14.53 -9.80 -9.50
C GLY A 385 -13.81 -9.48 -8.18
N HIS A 386 -12.56 -9.00 -8.26
CA HIS A 386 -11.81 -8.59 -7.07
C HIS A 386 -12.52 -7.48 -6.28
N CYS A 387 -13.05 -6.46 -6.95
CA CYS A 387 -13.80 -5.38 -6.28
C CYS A 387 -15.01 -5.93 -5.52
N ILE A 388 -15.76 -6.86 -6.10
CA ILE A 388 -16.97 -7.44 -5.47
C ILE A 388 -16.60 -8.28 -4.25
N LEU A 389 -15.56 -9.12 -4.35
CA LEU A 389 -15.07 -9.90 -3.20
C LEU A 389 -14.60 -8.98 -2.07
N CYS A 390 -13.84 -7.93 -2.40
CA CYS A 390 -13.35 -6.97 -1.41
C CYS A 390 -14.48 -6.17 -0.77
N PHE A 391 -15.49 -5.78 -1.55
CA PHE A 391 -16.69 -5.13 -1.04
C PHE A 391 -17.47 -6.03 -0.08
N SER A 392 -17.61 -7.31 -0.43
CA SER A 392 -18.28 -8.30 0.43
C SER A 392 -17.54 -8.47 1.77
N LYS A 393 -16.20 -8.58 1.73
CA LYS A 393 -15.36 -8.60 2.94
C LYS A 393 -15.50 -7.33 3.78
N CYS A 394 -15.51 -6.15 3.16
CA CYS A 394 -15.70 -4.87 3.86
C CYS A 394 -17.08 -4.78 4.53
N SER A 395 -18.10 -5.37 3.89
CA SER A 395 -19.47 -5.37 4.38
C SER A 395 -19.70 -6.40 5.49
N ILE A 396 -18.71 -7.28 5.75
CA ILE A 396 -18.82 -8.42 6.67
C ILE A 396 -20.09 -9.24 6.34
N SER A 397 -20.38 -9.39 5.05
CA SER A 397 -21.48 -10.23 4.60
C SER A 397 -21.09 -11.69 4.87
N ILE A 398 -21.72 -12.30 5.87
CA ILE A 398 -21.63 -13.74 6.16
C ILE A 398 -22.70 -14.47 5.38
#